data_AF-A0A953XR40-F1
#
_entry.id   AF-A0A953XR40-F1
#
_cell.length_a   1.000
_cell.length_b   1.000
_cell.length_c   1.000
_cell.angle_alpha   90.00
_cell.angle_beta   90.00
_cell.angle_gamma   90.00
#
_symmetry.space_group_name_H-M   'P 1'
#
loop_
_entity.id
_entity.type
_entity.pdbx_description
1 polymer ?
#
loop_
_entity_poly.entity_id
_entity_poly.type
_entity_poly.pdbx_seq_one_letter_code
_entity_poly.pdbx_strand_id
1 'polypeptide(L)' 'MSNYKLANLTFETSKKDQDKLQAALKRVQGIMRVTLNPGRGEFSFKHTGMEPNMNVLKEACTGAGFQLSRKS' A
#
# COMPACT_ATOMS: atom_id res chain seq x y z
N MET A 1 15.86 -19.69 -2.22
CA MET A 1 14.91 -19.16 -1.21
C MET A 1 14.62 -17.71 -1.56
N SER A 2 13.39 -17.40 -1.97
CA SER A 2 13.01 -16.02 -2.33
C SER A 2 12.88 -15.16 -1.07
N ASN A 3 13.66 -14.09 -1.00
CA ASN A 3 13.74 -13.18 0.13
C ASN A 3 12.59 -12.15 0.04
N TYR A 4 11.38 -12.56 0.46
CA TYR A 4 10.22 -11.66 0.49
C TYR A 4 10.24 -10.84 1.78
N LYS A 5 10.63 -9.56 1.69
CA LYS A 5 10.49 -8.63 2.82
C LYS A 5 9.03 -8.18 2.87
N LEU A 6 8.41 -8.32 4.04
CA LEU A 6 7.06 -7.81 4.29
C LEU A 6 7.20 -6.35 4.70
N ALA A 7 6.74 -5.43 3.85
CA ALA A 7 6.66 -4.01 4.19
C ALA A 7 5.23 -3.72 4.66
N ASN A 8 5.08 -3.50 5.97
CA ASN A 8 3.82 -3.06 6.52
C ASN A 8 3.81 -1.53 6.50
N LEU A 9 3.13 -0.93 5.54
CA LEU A 9 2.79 0.50 5.59
C LEU A 9 1.36 0.64 6.10
N THR A 10 1.15 1.49 7.10
CA THR A 10 -0.18 1.81 7.58
C THR A 10 -0.73 2.99 6.79
N PHE A 11 -1.96 2.84 6.27
CA PHE A 11 -2.69 3.91 5.62
C PHE A 11 -3.99 4.10 6.38
N GLU A 12 -4.29 5.33 6.79
CA GLU A 12 -5.64 5.67 7.25
C GLU A 12 -6.49 6.00 6.02
N THR A 13 -7.53 5.20 5.78
CA THR A 13 -8.52 5.49 4.74
C THR A 13 -9.93 5.15 5.23
N SER A 14 -10.90 5.86 4.68
CA SER A 14 -12.32 5.61 4.95
C SER A 14 -12.75 4.27 4.35
N LYS A 15 -13.69 3.56 4.98
CA LYS A 15 -14.21 2.26 4.51
C LYS A 15 -14.66 2.27 3.04
N LYS A 16 -15.27 3.38 2.60
CA LYS A 16 -15.74 3.62 1.22
C LYS A 16 -14.61 3.75 0.18
N ASP A 17 -13.41 4.02 0.66
CA ASP A 17 -12.23 4.36 -0.14
C ASP A 17 -11.15 3.28 -0.06
N GLN A 18 -11.38 2.23 0.74
CA GLN A 18 -10.52 1.06 0.87
C GLN A 18 -10.33 0.33 -0.46
N ASP A 19 -11.40 0.14 -1.24
CA ASP A 19 -11.33 -0.47 -2.57
C ASP A 19 -10.44 0.31 -3.54
N LYS A 20 -10.54 1.65 -3.52
CA LYS A 20 -9.72 2.52 -4.37
C LYS A 20 -8.25 2.44 -3.99
N LEU A 21 -7.95 2.49 -2.69
CA LEU A 21 -6.59 2.37 -2.19
C LEU A 21 -6.00 0.98 -2.50
N GLN A 22 -6.78 -0.08 -2.35
CA GLN A 22 -6.35 -1.43 -2.72
C GLN A 22 -6.02 -1.52 -4.21
N ALA A 23 -6.86 -0.96 -5.08
CA ALA A 23 -6.65 -0.94 -6.52
C ALA A 23 -5.40 -0.11 -6.89
N ALA A 24 -5.19 1.03 -6.24
CA ALA A 24 -4.00 1.86 -6.44
C ALA A 24 -2.71 1.11 -6.05
N LEU A 25 -2.70 0.46 -4.88
CA LEU A 25 -1.55 -0.32 -4.42
C LEU A 25 -1.27 -1.54 -5.32
N LYS A 26 -2.32 -2.21 -5.85
CA LYS A 26 -2.15 -3.30 -6.83
C LYS A 26 -1.50 -2.85 -8.15
N ARG A 27 -1.59 -1.56 -8.50
CA ARG A 27 -0.94 -0.99 -9.70
C ARG A 27 0.55 -0.69 -9.51
N VAL A 28 1.04 -0.66 -8.26
CA VAL A 28 2.44 -0.37 -7.98
C VAL A 28 3.31 -1.56 -8.37
N GLN A 29 4.24 -1.32 -9.28
CA GLN A 29 5.19 -2.32 -9.72
C GLN A 29 6.05 -2.79 -8.53
N GLY A 30 6.16 -4.10 -8.35
CA GLY A 30 6.85 -4.70 -7.21
C GLY A 30 5.94 -5.06 -6.03
N ILE A 31 4.70 -4.56 -5.97
CA ILE A 31 3.70 -5.06 -5.01
C ILE A 31 3.11 -6.36 -5.53
N MET A 32 3.32 -7.41 -4.76
CA MET A 32 2.95 -8.78 -5.07
C MET A 32 1.60 -9.16 -4.46
N ARG A 33 1.29 -8.63 -3.28
CA ARG A 33 0.03 -8.85 -2.58
C ARG A 33 -0.28 -7.65 -1.71
N VAL A 34 -1.53 -7.20 -1.70
CA VAL A 34 -2.00 -6.20 -0.75
C VAL A 34 -3.22 -6.74 0.00
N THR A 35 -3.16 -6.65 1.32
CA THR A 35 -4.11 -7.16 2.29
C THR A 35 -4.67 -5.98 3.08
N LEU A 36 -5.99 -5.84 3.07
CA LEU A 36 -6.70 -4.89 3.90
C LEU A 36 -6.88 -5.47 5.32
N ASN A 37 -6.56 -4.68 6.34
CA ASN A 37 -6.82 -4.98 7.75
C ASN A 37 -8.02 -4.14 8.22
N PRO A 38 -9.26 -4.65 8.08
CA PRO A 38 -10.47 -3.86 8.32
C PRO A 38 -10.63 -3.39 9.77
N GLY A 39 -10.02 -4.09 10.74
CA GLY A 39 -10.11 -3.75 12.17
C GLY A 39 -9.34 -2.47 12.57
N ARG A 40 -8.38 -2.04 11.75
CA ARG A 40 -7.58 -0.82 11.99
C ARG A 40 -7.58 0.14 10.78
N GLY A 41 -8.25 -0.23 9.69
CA GLY A 41 -8.26 0.53 8.45
C GLY A 41 -6.96 0.50 7.66
N GLU A 42 -6.02 -0.39 8.02
CA GLU A 42 -4.64 -0.39 7.50
C GLU A 42 -4.47 -1.30 6.27
N PHE A 43 -3.46 -1.06 5.44
CA PHE A 43 -3.16 -1.88 4.26
C PHE A 43 -1.75 -2.44 4.29
N SER A 44 -1.60 -3.75 4.52
CA SER A 44 -0.29 -4.39 4.44
C SER A 44 -0.02 -4.87 3.01
N PHE A 45 1.22 -4.75 2.53
CA PHE A 45 1.59 -5.32 1.23
C PHE A 45 2.90 -6.10 1.26
N LYS A 46 3.02 -7.05 0.32
CA LYS A 46 4.21 -7.89 0.12
C LYS A 46 4.88 -7.48 -1.18
N HIS A 47 6.20 -7.41 -1.21
CA HIS A 47 6.94 -7.10 -2.44
C HIS A 47 8.05 -8.13 -2.72
N THR A 48 8.38 -8.32 -4.00
CA THR A 48 9.32 -9.36 -4.49
C THR A 48 10.77 -8.89 -4.45
N GLY A 49 11.32 -8.63 -3.27
CA GLY A 49 12.75 -8.34 -3.08
C GLY A 49 13.21 -6.95 -3.54
N MET A 50 12.48 -6.27 -4.42
CA MET A 50 12.64 -4.83 -4.66
C MET A 50 11.69 -4.08 -3.74
N GLU A 51 12.22 -3.23 -2.85
CA GLU A 51 11.38 -2.30 -2.08
C GLU A 51 10.61 -1.41 -3.07
N PRO A 52 9.27 -1.37 -3.03
CA PRO A 52 8.50 -0.52 -3.91
C PRO A 52 8.91 0.92 -3.65
N ASN A 53 9.23 1.64 -4.72
CA ASN A 53 9.67 3.02 -4.60
C ASN A 53 8.59 3.83 -3.89
N MET A 54 8.97 4.45 -2.78
CA MET A 54 8.03 5.19 -1.93
C MET A 54 7.40 6.37 -2.67
N ASN A 55 8.05 6.91 -3.71
CA ASN A 55 7.43 7.88 -4.62
C ASN A 55 6.31 7.25 -5.46
N VAL A 56 6.51 6.05 -6.00
CA VAL A 56 5.47 5.36 -6.79
C VAL A 56 4.27 5.00 -5.93
N LEU A 57 4.52 4.58 -4.68
CA LEU A 57 3.46 4.40 -3.68
C LEU A 57 2.71 5.70 -3.39
N LYS A 58 3.43 6.82 -3.22
CA LYS A 58 2.83 8.16 -3.05
C LYS A 58 2.02 8.58 -4.25
N GLU A 59 2.51 8.38 -5.46
CA GLU A 59 1.80 8.73 -6.69
C GLU A 59 0.55 7.88 -6.88
N ALA A 60 0.62 6.56 -6.62
CA ALA A 60 -0.55 5.68 -6.67
C ALA A 60 -1.62 6.11 -5.65
N CYS A 61 -1.21 6.45 -4.43
CA CYS A 61 -2.11 6.96 -3.40
C CYS A 61 -2.69 8.33 -3.79
N THR A 62 -1.84 9.27 -4.22
CA THR A 62 -2.25 10.63 -4.62
C THR A 62 -3.20 10.61 -5.81
N GLY A 63 -2.93 9.77 -6.81
CA GLY A 63 -3.79 9.57 -7.97
C GLY A 63 -5.15 8.96 -7.64
N ALA A 64 -5.25 8.27 -6.51
CA ALA A 64 -6.52 7.79 -5.95
C ALA A 64 -7.16 8.74 -4.93
N GLY A 65 -6.55 9.92 -4.71
CA GLY A 65 -7.04 10.96 -3.78
C GLY A 65 -6.59 10.77 -2.33
N PHE A 66 -5.62 9.90 -2.06
CA PHE A 66 -5.08 9.64 -0.72
C PHE A 66 -3.74 10.33 -0.53
N GLN A 67 -3.63 11.13 0.53
CA GLN A 67 -2.36 11.71 0.95
C GLN A 67 -1.67 10.76 1.92
N LEU A 68 -0.45 10.34 1.58
CA LEU A 68 0.36 9.47 2.42
C LEU A 68 0.87 10.26 3.64
N SER A 69 0.11 10.25 4.72
CA SER A 69 0.49 10.81 6.01
C SER A 69 1.53 9.89 6.66
N ARG A 70 2.80 10.27 6.57
CA ARG A 70 3.87 9.57 7.29
C ARG A 70 3.73 9.95 8.77
N LYS A 71 3.16 9.08 9.62
CA LYS A 71 3.43 9.15 11.06
C LYS A 71 4.78 8.45 11.27
N SER A 72 5.79 9.25 11.60
CA SER A 72 7.15 8.81 11.96
C SER A 72 7.16 7.74 13.03
#